data_AF-A0A0K0FI42-F1
#
_entry.id   AF-A0A0K0FI42-F1
#
_cell.length_a   1.000
_cell.length_b   1.000
_cell.length_c   1.000
_cell.angle_alpha   90.00
_cell.angle_beta   90.00
_cell.angle_gamma   90.00
#
_symmetry.space_group_name_H-M   'P 1'
#
loop_
_entity.id
_entity.type
_entity.pdbx_description
1 polymer ?
#
loop_
_entity_poly.entity_id
_entity_poly.type
_entity_poly.pdbx_seq_one_letter_code
_entity_poly.pdbx_strand_id
1 'polypeptide(L)'
;MKFLIFILLILKVLVTFEQSITCRLCIDFNNEIKELIAKGELDIVSKMATIFDKVTLGKQPFDSLCREFVVREGEAIIRIMEKCENSKLACRILHFC
;
A
#
# COMPACT_ATOMS: atom_id res chain seq x y z
N MET A 1 13.27 32.28 15.01
CA MET A 1 14.11 31.12 14.66
C MET A 1 13.90 29.89 15.54
N LYS A 2 13.69 30.02 16.87
CA LYS A 2 13.48 28.86 17.77
C LYS A 2 12.25 28.00 17.43
N PHE A 3 11.15 28.61 16.98
CA PHE A 3 9.90 27.89 16.63
C PHE A 3 10.00 26.99 15.39
N LEU A 4 10.88 27.31 14.43
CA LEU A 4 11.09 26.49 13.22
C LEU A 4 11.71 25.13 13.54
N ILE A 5 12.57 25.07 14.57
CA ILE A 5 13.22 23.82 15.00
C ILE A 5 12.18 22.84 15.56
N PHE A 6 11.22 23.34 16.33
CA PHE A 6 10.13 22.50 16.85
C PHE A 6 9.22 21.97 15.75
N ILE A 7 8.91 22.79 14.75
CA ILE A 7 8.10 22.37 13.58
C ILE A 7 8.83 21.27 12.79
N LEU A 8 10.14 21.42 12.55
CA LEU A 8 10.94 20.42 11.84
C LEU A 8 11.05 19.10 12.61
N LEU A 9 11.16 19.15 13.94
CA LEU A 9 11.17 17.95 14.79
C LEU A 9 9.82 17.21 14.75
N ILE A 10 8.70 17.93 14.82
CA ILE A 10 7.36 17.34 14.73
C ILE A 10 7.13 16.70 13.36
N LEU A 11 7.51 17.38 12.28
CA LEU A 11 7.46 16.84 10.92
C LEU A 11 8.28 15.56 10.77
N LYS A 12 9.49 15.52 11.34
CA LYS A 12 10.34 14.32 11.29
C LYS A 12 9.70 13.13 12.01
N VAL A 13 9.06 13.37 13.16
CA VAL A 13 8.31 12.32 13.89
C VAL A 13 7.12 11.83 13.05
N LEU A 14 6.33 12.74 12.48
CA LEU A 14 5.17 12.39 11.64
C LEU A 14 5.58 11.56 10.40
N VAL A 15 6.62 11.97 9.68
CA VAL A 15 7.11 11.26 8.47
C VAL A 15 7.61 9.86 8.80
N THR A 16 8.26 9.68 9.95
CA THR A 16 8.78 8.36 10.37
C THR A 16 7.64 7.42 10.78
N PHE A 17 6.57 7.95 11.37
CA PHE A 17 5.37 7.18 11.73
C PHE A 17 4.52 6.81 10.50
N GLU A 18 4.32 7.74 9.57
CA GLU A 18 3.57 7.49 8.33
C GLU A 18 4.20 6.37 7.49
N GLN A 19 5.52 6.41 7.27
CA GLN A 19 6.22 5.34 6.54
C GLN A 19 5.97 3.96 7.16
N SER A 20 5.89 3.86 8.49
CA SER A 20 5.65 2.57 9.15
C SER A 20 4.24 2.02 8.89
N ILE A 21 3.25 2.91 8.82
CA ILE A 21 1.85 2.55 8.62
C ILE A 21 1.59 2.23 7.15
N THR A 22 2.02 3.10 6.22
CA THR A 22 1.88 2.84 4.78
C THR A 22 2.64 1.58 4.35
N CYS A 23 3.82 1.34 4.92
CA CYS A 23 4.59 0.13 4.64
C CYS A 23 3.85 -1.12 5.12
N ARG A 24 3.25 -1.07 6.32
CA ARG A 24 2.43 -2.18 6.84
C ARG A 24 1.19 -2.42 5.97
N LEU A 25 0.44 -1.38 5.65
CA LEU A 25 -0.76 -1.47 4.80
C LEU A 25 -0.42 -2.06 3.42
N CYS A 26 0.68 -1.63 2.82
CA CYS A 26 1.14 -2.19 1.56
C CYS A 26 1.48 -3.69 1.70
N ILE A 27 2.19 -4.08 2.77
CA ILE A 27 2.54 -5.49 2.99
C ILE A 27 1.28 -6.34 3.14
N ASP A 28 0.31 -5.88 3.92
CA ASP A 28 -0.94 -6.58 4.17
C ASP A 28 -1.76 -6.73 2.87
N PHE A 29 -1.90 -5.64 2.11
CA PHE A 29 -2.54 -5.64 0.79
C PHE A 29 -1.86 -6.64 -0.17
N ASN A 30 -0.53 -6.60 -0.24
CA ASN A 30 0.26 -7.45 -1.11
C ASN A 30 0.17 -8.94 -0.72
N ASN A 31 0.10 -9.24 0.57
CA ASN A 31 -0.09 -10.61 1.06
C ASN A 31 -1.44 -11.19 0.61
N GLU A 32 -2.52 -10.41 0.71
CA GLU A 32 -3.84 -10.87 0.26
C GLU A 32 -3.87 -11.12 -1.24
N ILE A 33 -3.23 -10.28 -2.05
CA ILE A 33 -3.17 -10.50 -3.49
C ILE A 33 -2.36 -11.75 -3.83
N LYS A 34 -1.22 -11.98 -3.16
CA LYS A 34 -0.45 -13.20 -3.37
C LYS A 34 -1.25 -14.45 -3.05
N GLU A 35 -2.10 -14.40 -2.03
CA GLU A 35 -3.00 -15.50 -1.72
C GLU A 35 -4.01 -15.74 -2.85
N LEU A 36 -4.54 -14.69 -3.48
CA LEU A 36 -5.41 -14.80 -4.67
C LEU A 36 -4.67 -15.36 -5.89
N ILE A 37 -3.44 -14.91 -6.15
CA ILE A 37 -2.59 -15.44 -7.22
C ILE A 37 -2.34 -16.94 -6.99
N ALA A 38 -1.99 -17.33 -5.76
CA ALA A 38 -1.74 -18.73 -5.40
C ALA A 38 -2.99 -19.62 -5.55
N LYS A 39 -4.19 -19.05 -5.38
CA LYS A 39 -5.47 -19.73 -5.61
C LYS A 39 -5.89 -19.80 -7.08
N GLY A 40 -5.13 -19.18 -8.00
CA GLY A 40 -5.46 -19.14 -9.41
C GLY A 40 -6.68 -18.27 -9.73
N GLU A 41 -6.94 -17.25 -8.89
CA GLU A 41 -8.03 -16.31 -9.14
C GLU A 41 -7.79 -15.54 -10.45
N LEU A 42 -8.76 -15.55 -11.35
CA LEU A 42 -8.64 -14.92 -12.66
C LEU A 42 -8.94 -13.41 -12.63
N ASP A 43 -9.73 -12.96 -11.66
CA ASP A 43 -10.18 -11.57 -11.54
C ASP A 43 -9.64 -10.89 -10.28
N ILE A 44 -8.32 -10.82 -10.18
CA ILE A 44 -7.62 -10.22 -9.04
C ILE A 44 -7.85 -8.70 -9.01
N VAL A 45 -7.89 -8.05 -10.17
CA VAL A 45 -8.04 -6.59 -10.29
C VAL A 45 -9.37 -6.12 -9.68
N SER A 46 -10.48 -6.82 -9.94
CA SER A 46 -11.76 -6.44 -9.33
C SER A 46 -11.79 -6.61 -7.81
N LYS A 47 -11.01 -7.57 -7.28
CA LYS A 47 -10.90 -7.84 -5.84
C LYS A 47 -9.97 -6.88 -5.12
N MET A 48 -9.04 -6.22 -5.81
CA MET A 48 -8.10 -5.28 -5.20
C MET A 48 -8.79 -4.15 -4.45
N ALA A 49 -9.88 -3.59 -4.98
CA ALA A 49 -10.62 -2.53 -4.30
C ALA A 49 -11.18 -3.00 -2.95
N THR A 50 -11.73 -4.22 -2.90
CA THR A 50 -12.24 -4.83 -1.66
C THR A 50 -11.13 -5.12 -0.65
N ILE A 51 -9.97 -5.59 -1.12
CA ILE A 51 -8.81 -5.83 -0.24
C ILE A 51 -8.34 -4.52 0.37
N PHE A 52 -8.28 -3.46 -0.44
CA PHE A 52 -7.91 -2.16 0.08
C PHE A 52 -8.92 -1.62 1.08
N ASP A 53 -10.23 -1.63 0.79
CA ASP A 53 -11.27 -1.21 1.76
C ASP A 53 -11.11 -1.96 3.11
N LYS A 54 -10.72 -3.24 3.05
CA LYS A 54 -10.43 -4.06 4.24
C LYS A 54 -9.16 -3.60 4.97
N VAL A 55 -8.07 -3.33 4.26
CA VAL A 55 -6.78 -2.93 4.82
C VAL A 55 -6.82 -1.49 5.37
N THR A 56 -7.53 -0.58 4.71
CA THR A 56 -7.72 0.83 5.12
C THR A 56 -8.80 0.97 6.20
N LEU A 57 -9.57 -0.09 6.49
CA LEU A 57 -10.75 -0.07 7.34
C LEU A 57 -11.81 0.94 6.85
N GLY A 58 -11.91 1.16 5.53
CA GLY A 58 -12.82 2.11 4.91
C GLY A 58 -12.53 3.58 5.26
N LYS A 59 -11.32 3.89 5.75
CA LYS A 59 -10.97 5.26 6.15
C LYS A 59 -10.68 6.12 4.92
N GLN A 60 -11.50 7.13 4.69
CA GLN A 60 -11.15 8.21 3.78
C GLN A 60 -9.97 9.04 4.32
N PRO A 61 -9.05 9.52 3.47
CA PRO A 61 -9.10 9.52 2.00
C PRO A 61 -8.49 8.27 1.32
N PHE A 62 -7.97 7.32 2.09
CA PHE A 62 -7.20 6.18 1.57
C PHE A 62 -8.01 5.31 0.60
N ASP A 63 -9.32 5.12 0.83
CA ASP A 63 -10.22 4.40 -0.08
C ASP A 63 -10.33 5.01 -1.48
N SER A 64 -10.44 6.34 -1.57
CA SER A 64 -10.57 7.03 -2.85
C SER A 64 -9.28 6.94 -3.65
N LEU A 65 -8.15 7.19 -2.98
CA LEU A 65 -6.82 7.10 -3.58
C LEU A 65 -6.51 5.67 -4.01
N CYS A 66 -6.90 4.71 -3.18
CA CYS A 66 -6.82 3.30 -3.53
C CYS A 66 -7.56 2.99 -4.83
N ARG A 67 -8.85 3.36 -4.95
CA ARG A 67 -9.64 2.94 -6.13
C ARG A 67 -9.05 3.50 -7.40
N GLU A 68 -8.62 4.76 -7.35
CA GLU A 68 -7.90 5.39 -8.46
C GLU A 68 -6.59 4.67 -8.76
N PHE A 69 -5.83 4.29 -7.73
CA PHE A 69 -4.58 3.55 -7.84
C PHE A 69 -4.77 2.14 -8.42
N VAL A 70 -5.81 1.40 -8.00
CA VAL A 70 -6.15 0.07 -8.54
C VAL A 70 -6.56 0.17 -10.01
N VAL A 71 -7.38 1.16 -10.37
CA VAL A 71 -7.82 1.35 -11.76
C VAL A 71 -6.64 1.71 -12.66
N ARG A 72 -5.69 2.51 -12.17
CA ARG A 72 -4.55 2.98 -12.97
C ARG A 72 -3.39 1.97 -13.02
N GLU A 73 -3.05 1.37 -11.88
CA GLU A 73 -1.81 0.62 -11.67
C GLU A 73 -2.05 -0.86 -11.32
N GLY A 74 -3.30 -1.32 -11.22
CA GLY A 74 -3.66 -2.67 -10.75
C GLY A 74 -2.95 -3.79 -11.50
N GLU A 75 -2.92 -3.75 -12.84
CA GLU A 75 -2.17 -4.75 -13.63
C GLU A 75 -0.66 -4.69 -13.39
N ALA A 76 -0.09 -3.49 -13.26
CA ALA A 76 1.34 -3.32 -13.01
C ALA A 76 1.72 -3.89 -11.63
N ILE A 77 0.87 -3.69 -10.63
CA ILE A 77 1.02 -4.25 -9.28
C ILE A 77 0.99 -5.79 -9.34
N ILE A 78 0.05 -6.39 -10.06
CA ILE A 78 -0.02 -7.86 -10.22
C ILE A 78 1.28 -8.37 -10.83
N ARG A 79 1.77 -7.77 -11.93
CA ARG A 79 3.02 -8.18 -12.57
C ARG A 79 4.24 -8.03 -11.65
N ILE A 80 4.27 -7.00 -10.81
CA ILE A 80 5.33 -6.84 -9.79
C ILE A 80 5.23 -7.96 -8.76
N MET A 81 4.02 -8.33 -8.34
CA MET A 81 3.79 -9.38 -7.34
C MET A 81 4.12 -10.78 -7.82
N GLU A 82 3.83 -11.09 -9.09
CA GLU A 82 4.22 -12.36 -9.72
C GLU A 82 5.74 -12.52 -9.78
N LYS A 83 6.48 -11.41 -9.93
CA LYS A 83 7.95 -11.40 -9.98
C LYS A 83 8.60 -11.32 -8.60
N CYS A 84 7.92 -10.75 -7.61
CA CYS A 84 8.47 -10.56 -6.27
C CYS A 84 8.17 -11.74 -5.37
N GLU A 85 9.21 -12.40 -4.86
CA GLU A 85 9.08 -13.53 -3.93
C GLU A 85 8.46 -13.12 -2.58
N ASN A 86 8.64 -11.86 -2.15
CA ASN A 86 8.15 -11.31 -0.88
C ASN A 86 7.39 -9.98 -1.06
N SER A 87 6.25 -9.83 -0.39
CA SER A 87 5.40 -8.62 -0.33
C SER A 87 6.14 -7.36 0.12
N LYS A 88 7.12 -7.48 1.02
CA LYS A 88 7.99 -6.40 1.49
C LYS A 88 8.90 -5.87 0.37
N LEU A 89 9.38 -6.73 -0.52
CA LEU A 89 10.18 -6.31 -1.66
C LEU A 89 9.31 -5.55 -2.67
N ALA A 90 8.10 -6.05 -2.94
CA ALA A 90 7.14 -5.35 -3.77
C ALA A 90 6.80 -3.95 -3.20
N CYS A 91 6.60 -3.83 -1.89
CA CYS A 91 6.33 -2.53 -1.26
C CYS A 91 7.50 -1.54 -1.32
N ARG A 92 8.75 -2.03 -1.34
CA ARG A 92 9.92 -1.18 -1.59
C ARG A 92 9.99 -0.68 -3.02
N ILE A 93 9.68 -1.55 -3.98
CA ILE A 93 9.63 -1.18 -5.41
C ILE A 93 8.51 -0.15 -5.65
N LEU A 94 7.39 -0.29 -4.95
CA LEU A 94 6.27 0.64 -4.99
C LEU A 94 6.45 1.88 -4.11
N HIS A 95 7.59 2.03 -3.43
CA HIS A 95 7.93 3.17 -2.54
C HIS A 95 6.97 3.38 -1.35
N PHE A 96 6.24 2.35 -0.94
CA PHE A 96 5.44 2.37 0.30
C PHE A 96 6.28 1.95 1.53
N CYS A 97 7.39 1.26 1.27
CA CYS A 97 8.49 0.93 2.16
C CYS A 97 9.82 1.32 1.45
#